data_AF-A0AB33G9M9-F1
#
_entry.id   AF-A0AB33G9M9-F1
#
_cell.length_a   1.000
_cell.length_b   1.000
_cell.length_c   1.000
_cell.angle_alpha   90.00
_cell.angle_beta   90.00
_cell.angle_gamma   90.00
#
_symmetry.space_group_name_H-M   'P 1'
#
loop_
_entity.id
_entity.type
_entity.pdbx_description
1 polymer ?
#
loop_
_entity_poly.entity_id
_entity_poly.type
_entity_poly.pdbx_seq_one_letter_code
_entity_poly.pdbx_strand_id
1 'polypeptide(L)'
;MFKKILLPALFTASLLCSIESTAAINLLPYNKISTVSGLVNDKAVTDSLKSTLGQDYEKYISNFDVFGEPHSVPGGGLFAEGWLKDLYLESASALVINPDGKIYAAWVVPDSDVINYKSSDKDAPMNKEIQHWAERFKNMQFATINERKKMRATKEYFDTQSFSIKLTTICSSKGDCNDATYYGKRKKDGAALTLQGKATRADCNTAPCPIIGYEFKNASTTYMLSKIDNTLTVIKDGRILMNQKGEWVK
;
A
#
# COMPACT_ATOMS: atom_id res chain seq x y z
N MET A 1 6.62 -31.94 -78.90
CA MET A 1 7.37 -31.34 -77.78
C MET A 1 6.63 -30.09 -77.31
N PHE A 2 5.91 -30.16 -76.19
CA PHE A 2 5.26 -29.00 -75.57
C PHE A 2 5.92 -28.72 -74.22
N LYS A 3 6.57 -27.55 -74.10
CA LYS A 3 7.26 -27.07 -72.90
C LYS A 3 6.23 -26.66 -71.84
N LYS A 4 6.29 -27.26 -70.65
CA LYS A 4 5.58 -26.79 -69.45
C LYS A 4 6.35 -25.60 -68.87
N ILE A 5 5.66 -24.47 -68.70
CA ILE A 5 6.18 -23.32 -67.95
C ILE A 5 5.65 -23.45 -66.52
N LEU A 6 6.57 -23.61 -65.56
CA LEU A 6 6.28 -23.57 -64.12
C LEU A 6 6.22 -22.09 -63.69
N LEU A 7 5.12 -21.66 -63.08
CA LEU A 7 5.04 -20.39 -62.33
C LEU A 7 5.47 -20.63 -60.87
N PRO A 8 6.28 -19.74 -60.26
CA PRO A 8 6.61 -19.83 -58.84
C PRO A 8 5.48 -19.18 -58.01
N ALA A 9 5.00 -19.89 -56.99
CA ALA A 9 4.11 -19.34 -55.99
C ALA A 9 4.92 -18.58 -54.94
N LEU A 10 4.76 -17.26 -54.88
CA LEU A 10 5.29 -16.40 -53.82
C LEU A 10 4.47 -16.59 -52.54
N PHE A 11 5.08 -17.20 -51.53
CA PHE A 11 4.53 -17.29 -50.17
C PHE A 11 4.79 -15.95 -49.46
N THR A 12 3.78 -15.10 -49.37
CA THR A 12 3.81 -13.91 -48.53
C THR A 12 3.50 -14.32 -47.09
N ALA A 13 4.52 -14.43 -46.25
CA ALA A 13 4.37 -14.59 -44.81
C ALA A 13 3.94 -13.25 -44.19
N SER A 14 2.64 -13.07 -43.99
CA SER A 14 2.08 -11.95 -43.25
C SER A 14 2.34 -12.14 -41.75
N LEU A 15 3.28 -11.37 -41.19
CA LEU A 15 3.40 -11.19 -39.74
C LEU A 15 2.13 -10.50 -39.22
N LEU A 16 1.25 -11.27 -38.58
CA LEU A 16 0.17 -10.72 -37.77
C LEU A 16 0.78 -10.18 -36.47
N CYS A 17 1.05 -8.88 -36.44
CA CYS A 17 1.31 -8.17 -35.19
C CYS A 17 -0.04 -8.00 -34.49
N SER A 18 -0.33 -8.83 -33.49
CA SER A 18 -1.52 -8.67 -32.65
C SER A 18 -1.35 -7.41 -31.80
N ILE A 19 -1.96 -6.32 -32.24
CA ILE A 19 -2.06 -5.11 -31.41
C ILE A 19 -3.15 -5.40 -30.37
N GLU A 20 -2.76 -5.71 -29.15
CA GLU A 20 -3.70 -5.76 -28.02
C GLU A 20 -4.21 -4.34 -27.76
N SER A 21 -5.38 -4.02 -28.29
CA SER A 21 -6.08 -2.76 -27.99
C SER A 21 -6.69 -2.86 -26.60
N THR A 22 -5.97 -2.40 -25.57
CA THR A 22 -6.57 -2.17 -24.26
C THR A 22 -7.60 -1.03 -24.38
N ALA A 23 -8.84 -1.29 -23.95
CA ALA A 23 -9.86 -0.25 -23.95
C ALA A 23 -9.45 0.87 -22.98
N ALA A 24 -9.49 2.12 -23.44
CA ALA A 24 -9.12 3.25 -22.62
C ALA A 24 -10.10 3.44 -21.45
N ILE A 25 -9.58 3.67 -20.25
CA ILE A 25 -10.36 3.95 -19.04
C ILE A 25 -11.00 5.34 -19.18
N ASN A 26 -12.32 5.42 -18.97
CA ASN A 26 -13.02 6.70 -18.96
C ASN A 26 -12.90 7.38 -17.59
N LEU A 27 -12.06 8.42 -17.51
CA LEU A 27 -11.75 9.12 -16.27
C LEU A 27 -12.65 10.33 -15.99
N LEU A 28 -13.38 10.81 -17.00
CA LEU A 28 -14.23 12.01 -16.88
C LEU A 28 -15.26 11.95 -15.73
N PRO A 29 -15.91 10.80 -15.44
CA PRO A 29 -16.87 10.71 -14.35
C PRO A 29 -16.28 11.02 -12.98
N TYR A 30 -14.98 10.83 -12.77
CA TYR A 30 -14.33 10.99 -11.48
C TYR A 30 -13.70 12.37 -11.26
N ASN A 31 -13.74 13.25 -12.25
CA ASN A 31 -13.12 14.58 -12.20
C ASN A 31 -13.96 15.64 -11.47
N LYS A 32 -14.58 15.25 -10.35
CA LYS A 32 -15.31 16.15 -9.45
C LYS A 32 -15.17 15.67 -8.01
N ILE A 33 -15.15 16.60 -7.07
CA ILE A 33 -15.07 16.28 -5.63
C ILE A 33 -16.16 15.31 -5.16
N SER A 34 -17.37 15.37 -5.75
CA SER A 34 -18.49 14.50 -5.38
C SER A 34 -18.42 13.09 -5.95
N THR A 35 -17.53 12.83 -6.92
CA THR A 35 -17.45 11.55 -7.63
C THR A 35 -16.07 10.90 -7.60
N VAL A 36 -15.03 11.63 -7.21
CA VAL A 36 -13.64 11.15 -7.16
C VAL A 36 -13.45 9.91 -6.27
N SER A 37 -14.27 9.74 -5.24
CA SER A 37 -14.23 8.53 -4.39
C SER A 37 -14.56 7.26 -5.17
N GLY A 38 -15.31 7.37 -6.27
CA GLY A 38 -15.57 6.26 -7.17
C GLY A 38 -14.32 5.77 -7.92
N LEU A 39 -13.29 6.61 -8.06
CA LEU A 39 -12.08 6.28 -8.82
C LEU A 39 -11.32 5.11 -8.20
N VAL A 40 -11.09 5.17 -6.88
CA VAL A 40 -10.36 4.13 -6.15
C VAL A 40 -11.20 2.88 -5.87
N ASN A 41 -12.48 2.90 -6.25
CA ASN A 41 -13.40 1.76 -6.22
C ASN A 41 -13.66 1.18 -7.61
N ASP A 42 -13.20 1.85 -8.68
CA ASP A 42 -13.29 1.32 -10.03
C ASP A 42 -12.43 0.06 -10.16
N LYS A 43 -12.95 -0.96 -10.82
CA LYS A 43 -12.29 -2.26 -10.92
C LYS A 43 -10.95 -2.17 -11.66
N ALA A 44 -10.89 -1.49 -12.81
CA ALA A 44 -9.68 -1.42 -13.61
C ALA A 44 -8.59 -0.61 -12.89
N VAL A 45 -8.99 0.47 -12.22
CA VAL A 45 -8.09 1.28 -11.39
C VAL A 45 -7.57 0.48 -10.20
N THR A 46 -8.47 -0.20 -9.48
CA THR A 46 -8.13 -1.02 -8.32
C THR A 46 -7.19 -2.17 -8.69
N ASP A 47 -7.44 -2.85 -9.80
CA ASP A 47 -6.59 -3.94 -10.28
C ASP A 47 -5.17 -3.43 -10.64
N SER A 48 -5.09 -2.26 -11.30
CA SER A 48 -3.83 -1.60 -11.63
C SER A 48 -3.05 -1.17 -10.39
N LEU A 49 -3.74 -0.60 -9.39
CA LEU A 49 -3.18 -0.25 -8.08
C LEU A 49 -2.65 -1.47 -7.34
N LYS A 50 -3.44 -2.55 -7.22
CA LYS A 50 -3.00 -3.78 -6.55
C LYS A 50 -1.81 -4.42 -7.24
N SER A 51 -1.82 -4.47 -8.57
CA SER A 51 -0.71 -5.01 -9.37
C SER A 51 0.59 -4.21 -9.17
N THR A 52 0.49 -2.87 -9.19
CA THR A 52 1.66 -1.98 -9.08
C THR A 52 2.19 -1.87 -7.64
N LEU A 53 1.29 -1.78 -6.66
CA LEU A 53 1.65 -1.54 -5.26
C LEU A 53 1.98 -2.83 -4.52
N GLY A 54 1.35 -3.95 -4.87
CA GLY A 54 1.53 -5.23 -4.21
C GLY A 54 1.19 -5.14 -2.72
N GLN A 55 2.15 -5.50 -1.86
CA GLN A 55 1.97 -5.48 -0.40
C GLN A 55 1.73 -4.08 0.17
N ASP A 56 2.10 -3.01 -0.55
CA ASP A 56 1.91 -1.63 -0.11
C ASP A 56 0.51 -1.08 -0.42
N TYR A 57 -0.32 -1.84 -1.16
CA TYR A 57 -1.66 -1.39 -1.56
C TYR A 57 -2.51 -0.97 -0.35
N GLU A 58 -2.50 -1.77 0.72
CA GLU A 58 -3.30 -1.48 1.92
C GLU A 58 -2.84 -0.19 2.63
N LYS A 59 -1.53 0.07 2.70
CA LYS A 59 -1.00 1.32 3.27
C LYS A 59 -1.46 2.52 2.46
N TYR A 60 -1.35 2.41 1.14
CA TYR A 60 -1.76 3.46 0.20
C TYR A 60 -3.27 3.74 0.26
N ILE A 61 -4.13 2.71 0.19
CA ILE A 61 -5.57 2.90 0.09
C ILE A 61 -6.18 3.37 1.42
N SER A 62 -5.58 3.00 2.55
CA SER A 62 -6.06 3.39 3.89
C SER A 62 -6.09 4.90 4.14
N ASN A 63 -5.36 5.69 3.34
CA ASN A 63 -5.36 7.14 3.41
C ASN A 63 -6.61 7.80 2.79
N PHE A 64 -7.49 7.09 2.07
CA PHE A 64 -8.61 7.72 1.35
C PHE A 64 -9.89 7.84 2.20
N ASP A 65 -9.82 8.54 3.34
CA ASP A 65 -10.99 8.85 4.18
C ASP A 65 -11.64 10.18 3.75
N VAL A 66 -10.80 11.19 3.47
CA VAL A 66 -11.20 12.47 2.85
C VAL A 66 -10.52 12.57 1.49
N PHE A 67 -11.22 13.12 0.50
CA PHE A 67 -10.70 13.33 -0.85
C PHE A 67 -10.41 14.81 -1.11
N GLY A 68 -9.32 15.07 -1.83
CA GLY A 68 -9.03 16.39 -2.40
C GLY A 68 -9.81 16.64 -3.68
N GLU A 69 -9.83 17.89 -4.13
CA GLU A 69 -10.41 18.22 -5.43
C GLU A 69 -9.56 17.61 -6.55
N PRO A 70 -10.13 16.72 -7.39
CA PRO A 70 -9.39 16.14 -8.49
C PRO A 70 -9.20 17.17 -9.61
N HIS A 71 -8.20 16.93 -10.46
CA HIS A 71 -7.99 17.73 -11.66
C HIS A 71 -7.42 16.90 -12.81
N SER A 72 -7.70 17.33 -14.03
CA SER A 72 -7.16 16.70 -15.23
C SER A 72 -5.67 16.98 -15.38
N VAL A 73 -4.94 15.98 -15.89
CA VAL A 73 -3.51 16.08 -16.22
C VAL A 73 -3.30 15.92 -17.73
N PRO A 74 -2.14 16.31 -18.28
CA PRO A 74 -1.85 16.15 -19.71
C PRO A 74 -2.08 14.73 -20.22
N GLY A 75 -2.56 14.58 -21.46
CA GLY A 75 -2.86 13.26 -22.05
C GLY A 75 -4.20 12.66 -21.61
N GLY A 76 -5.07 13.46 -20.97
CA GLY A 76 -6.40 13.02 -20.55
C GLY A 76 -6.41 12.21 -19.25
N GLY A 77 -5.30 12.21 -18.51
CA GLY A 77 -5.22 11.59 -17.20
C GLY A 77 -5.95 12.39 -16.13
N LEU A 78 -6.03 11.80 -14.94
CA LEU A 78 -6.66 12.37 -13.76
C LEU A 78 -5.72 12.29 -12.57
N PHE A 79 -5.55 13.41 -11.87
CA PHE A 79 -4.98 13.45 -10.53
C PHE A 79 -6.10 13.36 -9.50
N ALA A 80 -5.88 12.56 -8.47
CA ALA A 80 -6.72 12.50 -7.28
C ALA A 80 -5.85 12.29 -6.04
N GLU A 81 -6.28 12.81 -4.91
CA GLU A 81 -5.61 12.57 -3.64
C GLU A 81 -6.61 12.35 -2.51
N GLY A 82 -6.11 11.78 -1.41
CA GLY A 82 -6.87 11.63 -0.18
C GLY A 82 -5.99 11.55 1.05
N TRP A 83 -6.58 11.81 2.21
CA TRP A 83 -5.92 11.75 3.51
C TRP A 83 -6.85 11.20 4.59
N LEU A 84 -6.25 10.67 5.67
CA LEU A 84 -7.01 10.36 6.87
C LEU A 84 -7.55 11.66 7.46
N LYS A 85 -8.81 11.66 7.88
CA LYS A 85 -9.41 12.84 8.51
C LYS A 85 -8.51 13.37 9.64
N ASP A 86 -8.33 14.69 9.64
CA ASP A 86 -7.47 15.45 10.57
C ASP A 86 -5.94 15.24 10.41
N LEU A 87 -5.48 14.39 9.47
CA LEU A 87 -4.06 14.04 9.29
C LEU A 87 -3.52 14.38 7.88
N TYR A 88 -3.93 15.52 7.32
CA TYR A 88 -3.60 15.91 5.93
C TYR A 88 -2.09 15.92 5.59
N LEU A 89 -1.25 16.33 6.56
CA LEU A 89 0.21 16.42 6.39
C LEU A 89 0.96 15.18 6.91
N GLU A 90 0.26 14.21 7.48
CA GLU A 90 0.87 13.06 8.16
C GLU A 90 0.48 11.72 7.54
N SER A 91 -0.69 11.65 6.89
CA SER A 91 -1.23 10.42 6.30
C SER A 91 -2.03 10.75 5.05
N ALA A 92 -1.39 10.65 3.90
CA ALA A 92 -2.01 11.02 2.63
C ALA A 92 -1.48 10.20 1.46
N SER A 93 -2.32 10.05 0.44
CA SER A 93 -2.02 9.34 -0.79
C SER A 93 -2.42 10.17 -2.01
N ALA A 94 -1.67 10.02 -3.10
CA ALA A 94 -1.96 10.63 -4.39
C ALA A 94 -1.89 9.61 -5.51
N LEU A 95 -2.77 9.78 -6.49
CA LEU A 95 -2.89 9.00 -7.70
C LEU A 95 -2.82 9.93 -8.91
N VAL A 96 -1.98 9.59 -9.88
CA VAL A 96 -2.21 9.95 -11.27
C VAL A 96 -2.54 8.68 -12.03
N ILE A 97 -3.63 8.71 -12.79
CA ILE A 97 -4.01 7.63 -13.69
C ILE A 97 -4.25 8.18 -15.09
N ASN A 98 -3.70 7.48 -16.09
CA ASN A 98 -3.89 7.80 -17.50
C ASN A 98 -4.97 6.90 -18.11
N PRO A 99 -5.58 7.31 -19.24
CA PRO A 99 -6.58 6.49 -19.93
C PRO A 99 -6.06 5.12 -20.38
N ASP A 100 -4.74 4.97 -20.59
CA ASP A 100 -4.09 3.70 -20.92
C ASP A 100 -3.91 2.76 -19.72
N GLY A 101 -4.38 3.16 -18.53
CA GLY A 101 -4.26 2.40 -17.30
C GLY A 101 -2.92 2.55 -16.58
N LYS A 102 -1.98 3.35 -17.11
CA LYS A 102 -0.76 3.65 -16.38
C LYS A 102 -1.07 4.47 -15.15
N ILE A 103 -0.47 4.08 -14.03
CA ILE A 103 -0.65 4.73 -12.74
C ILE A 103 0.68 5.18 -12.14
N TYR A 104 0.58 6.26 -11.37
CA TYR A 104 1.64 6.82 -10.55
C TYR A 104 1.04 7.07 -9.18
N ALA A 105 1.51 6.34 -8.18
CA ALA A 105 0.93 6.35 -6.84
C ALA A 105 2.00 6.72 -5.83
N ALA A 106 1.69 7.67 -4.95
CA ALA A 106 2.54 8.04 -3.83
C ALA A 106 1.75 8.07 -2.53
N TRP A 107 2.44 7.81 -1.42
CA TRP A 107 1.82 7.87 -0.09
C TRP A 107 2.81 8.18 1.02
N VAL A 108 2.30 8.86 2.03
CA VAL A 108 2.93 9.07 3.33
C VAL A 108 2.10 8.35 4.39
N VAL A 109 2.78 7.77 5.36
CA VAL A 109 2.16 7.17 6.56
C VAL A 109 2.60 7.99 7.79
N PRO A 110 1.83 7.99 8.89
CA PRO A 110 2.15 8.81 10.05
C PRO A 110 3.56 8.50 10.59
N ASP A 111 4.23 9.50 11.12
CA ASP A 111 5.58 9.41 11.72
C ASP A 111 6.68 8.89 10.77
N SER A 112 6.46 8.94 9.46
CA SER A 112 7.46 8.64 8.45
C SER A 112 8.17 9.89 7.97
N ASP A 113 9.48 9.81 7.76
CA ASP A 113 10.30 10.84 7.10
C ASP A 113 10.42 10.63 5.58
N VAL A 114 9.70 9.63 5.03
CA VAL A 114 9.79 9.25 3.62
C VAL A 114 8.45 9.29 2.90
N ILE A 115 8.53 9.74 1.65
CA ILE A 115 7.42 9.67 0.69
C ILE A 115 7.60 8.42 -0.15
N ASN A 116 6.65 7.50 -0.08
CA ASN A 116 6.68 6.30 -0.89
C ASN A 116 6.13 6.61 -2.28
N TYR A 117 6.68 5.96 -3.31
CA TYR A 117 6.26 6.16 -4.70
C TYR A 117 6.39 4.89 -5.52
N LYS A 118 5.36 4.50 -6.27
CA LYS A 118 5.42 3.40 -7.23
C LYS A 118 4.65 3.77 -8.49
N SER A 119 5.11 3.28 -9.62
CA SER A 119 4.43 3.46 -10.89
C SER A 119 4.44 2.17 -11.70
N SER A 120 3.41 2.01 -12.54
CA SER A 120 3.38 0.96 -13.56
C SER A 120 4.32 1.28 -14.73
N ASP A 121 4.66 2.56 -14.93
CA ASP A 121 5.62 3.02 -15.95
C ASP A 121 7.01 3.11 -15.34
N LYS A 122 7.79 2.03 -15.47
CA LYS A 122 9.08 1.86 -14.78
C LYS A 122 10.21 2.70 -15.39
N ASP A 123 10.06 3.09 -16.66
CA ASP A 123 11.09 3.79 -17.42
C ASP A 123 10.84 5.30 -17.46
N ALA A 124 9.65 5.75 -17.06
CA ALA A 124 9.30 7.15 -16.98
C ALA A 124 9.98 7.84 -15.77
N PRO A 125 10.35 9.14 -15.91
CA PRO A 125 10.72 9.95 -14.76
C PRO A 125 9.54 10.05 -13.78
N MET A 126 9.84 10.45 -12.55
CA MET A 126 8.80 10.67 -11.55
C MET A 126 7.74 11.66 -12.04
N ASN A 127 6.47 11.32 -11.84
CA ASN A 127 5.36 12.13 -12.32
C ASN A 127 5.35 13.53 -11.66
N LYS A 128 5.16 14.58 -12.46
CA LYS A 128 5.21 15.98 -12.01
C LYS A 128 4.11 16.35 -11.03
N GLU A 129 2.91 15.79 -11.19
CA GLU A 129 1.80 16.04 -10.25
C GLU A 129 2.07 15.40 -8.90
N ILE A 130 2.68 14.20 -8.90
CA ILE A 130 3.14 13.55 -7.68
C ILE A 130 4.26 14.34 -7.02
N GLN A 131 5.18 14.91 -7.81
CA GLN A 131 6.22 15.82 -7.29
C GLN A 131 5.59 17.04 -6.63
N HIS A 132 4.65 17.71 -7.30
CA HIS A 132 3.97 18.89 -6.77
C HIS A 132 3.17 18.58 -5.50
N TRP A 133 2.42 17.47 -5.49
CA TRP A 133 1.73 16.98 -4.30
C TRP A 133 2.68 16.77 -3.12
N ALA A 134 3.89 16.25 -3.38
CA ALA A 134 4.89 15.97 -2.36
C ALA A 134 5.51 17.23 -1.74
N GLU A 135 5.49 18.39 -2.41
CA GLU A 135 6.10 19.64 -1.93
C GLU A 135 5.54 20.11 -0.57
N ARG A 136 4.33 19.68 -0.20
CA ARG A 136 3.73 20.04 1.09
C ARG A 136 4.37 19.35 2.30
N PHE A 137 4.99 18.18 2.11
CA PHE A 137 5.61 17.40 3.18
C PHE A 137 7.04 17.89 3.43
N LYS A 138 7.14 19.04 4.10
CA LYS A 138 8.42 19.68 4.41
C LYS A 138 9.37 18.68 5.09
N ASN A 139 10.61 18.65 4.64
CA ASN A 139 11.69 17.78 5.14
C ASN A 139 11.56 16.28 4.85
N MET A 140 10.54 15.82 4.12
CA MET A 140 10.49 14.43 3.65
C MET A 140 11.17 14.27 2.29
N GLN A 141 11.63 13.06 2.00
CA GLN A 141 12.24 12.72 0.71
C GLN A 141 11.59 11.47 0.12
N PHE A 142 11.59 11.35 -1.21
CA PHE A 142 11.10 10.13 -1.85
C PHE A 142 11.99 8.94 -1.50
N ALA A 143 11.37 7.85 -1.03
CA ALA A 143 12.05 6.62 -0.66
C ALA A 143 12.85 6.09 -1.86
N THR A 144 14.18 6.05 -1.72
CA THR A 144 15.06 5.58 -2.78
C THR A 144 14.97 4.06 -2.96
N ILE A 145 15.27 3.54 -4.15
CA ILE A 145 15.28 2.09 -4.43
C ILE A 145 16.20 1.35 -3.43
N ASN A 146 17.29 2.00 -3.00
CA ASN A 146 18.22 1.45 -2.02
C ASN A 146 17.66 1.39 -0.60
N GLU A 147 16.81 2.35 -0.19
CA GLU A 147 16.15 2.31 1.12
C GLU A 147 15.11 1.20 1.21
N ARG A 148 14.35 0.96 0.13
CA ARG A 148 13.36 -0.15 0.08
C ARG A 148 14.01 -1.52 0.03
N LYS A 149 15.16 -1.66 -0.66
CA LYS A 149 15.96 -2.91 -0.66
C LYS A 149 16.61 -3.24 0.68
N LYS A 150 16.74 -2.23 1.55
CA LYS A 150 17.37 -2.35 2.87
C LYS A 150 16.36 -2.66 3.99
N MET A 151 15.09 -2.79 3.67
CA MET A 151 14.07 -3.11 4.65
C MET A 151 14.11 -4.60 5.01
N ARG A 152 14.43 -4.90 6.27
CA ARG A 152 14.43 -6.28 6.79
C ARG A 152 13.07 -6.55 7.43
N ALA A 153 12.35 -7.55 6.92
CA ALA A 153 11.16 -8.05 7.58
C ALA A 153 11.58 -9.08 8.65
N THR A 154 11.19 -8.82 9.90
CA THR A 154 11.35 -9.77 11.02
C THR A 154 9.99 -10.35 11.35
N LYS A 155 9.93 -11.66 11.58
CA LYS A 155 8.71 -12.35 12.00
C LYS A 155 8.86 -12.81 13.44
N GLU A 156 7.82 -12.59 14.22
CA GLU A 156 7.68 -13.09 15.59
C GLU A 156 6.32 -13.76 15.73
N TYR A 157 6.22 -14.72 16.64
CA TYR A 157 4.97 -15.43 16.88
C TYR A 157 4.56 -15.24 18.34
N PHE A 158 3.27 -15.02 18.56
CA PHE A 158 2.70 -14.92 19.90
C PHE A 158 1.51 -15.86 19.99
N ASP A 159 1.54 -16.77 20.96
CA ASP A 159 0.51 -17.78 21.13
C ASP A 159 -0.20 -17.58 22.48
N THR A 160 -1.52 -17.66 22.46
CA THR A 160 -2.38 -17.53 23.64
C THR A 160 -3.27 -18.76 23.73
N GLN A 161 -4.06 -18.87 24.80
CA GLN A 161 -5.07 -19.94 24.90
C GLN A 161 -6.05 -19.93 23.70
N SER A 162 -6.42 -18.76 23.17
CA SER A 162 -7.46 -18.66 22.13
C SER A 162 -6.97 -18.31 20.73
N PHE A 163 -5.74 -17.80 20.58
CA PHE A 163 -5.22 -17.28 19.31
C PHE A 163 -3.78 -17.69 19.05
N SER A 164 -3.47 -17.92 17.78
CA SER A 164 -2.10 -17.98 17.28
C SER A 164 -1.87 -16.75 16.40
N ILE A 165 -0.84 -15.98 16.74
CA ILE A 165 -0.55 -14.68 16.11
C ILE A 165 0.82 -14.74 15.45
N LYS A 166 0.86 -14.30 14.20
CA LYS A 166 2.09 -14.02 13.47
C LYS A 166 2.22 -12.52 13.33
N LEU A 167 3.29 -11.98 13.88
CA LEU A 167 3.68 -10.58 13.77
C LEU A 167 4.78 -10.46 12.72
N THR A 168 4.66 -9.48 11.83
CA THR A 168 5.72 -9.13 10.86
C THR A 168 6.08 -7.67 11.03
N THR A 169 7.30 -7.39 11.46
CA THR A 169 7.80 -6.02 11.63
C THR A 169 8.74 -5.68 10.49
N ILE A 170 8.56 -4.52 9.88
CA ILE A 170 9.42 -4.03 8.80
C ILE A 170 10.40 -3.02 9.38
N CYS A 171 11.70 -3.33 9.26
CA CYS A 171 12.78 -2.51 9.79
C CYS A 171 13.45 -1.70 8.68
N SER A 172 13.62 -0.40 8.88
CA SER A 172 14.55 0.39 8.07
C SER A 172 16.01 -0.08 8.27
N SER A 173 16.92 0.29 7.37
CA SER A 173 18.36 0.03 7.60
C SER A 173 18.96 0.70 8.83
N LYS A 174 18.29 1.71 9.38
CA LYS A 174 18.69 2.41 10.60
C LYS A 174 18.19 1.71 11.87
N GLY A 175 17.41 0.63 11.75
CA GLY A 175 16.87 -0.12 12.88
C GLY A 175 15.47 0.32 13.34
N ASP A 176 14.82 1.20 12.57
CA ASP A 176 13.47 1.67 12.87
C ASP A 176 12.46 0.62 12.41
N CYS A 177 12.21 -0.33 13.30
CA CYS A 177 11.24 -1.42 13.18
C CYS A 177 9.86 -1.01 13.72
N ASN A 178 9.28 0.07 13.18
CA ASN A 178 8.04 0.64 13.73
C ASN A 178 6.78 0.09 13.05
N ASP A 179 6.83 -0.20 11.75
CA ASP A 179 5.69 -0.75 11.02
C ASP A 179 5.51 -2.23 11.34
N ALA A 180 4.30 -2.61 11.75
CA ALA A 180 3.99 -3.99 12.08
C ALA A 180 2.68 -4.46 11.42
N THR A 181 2.69 -5.71 10.93
CA THR A 181 1.51 -6.43 10.45
C THR A 181 1.19 -7.55 11.42
N TYR A 182 -0.03 -7.54 11.95
CA TYR A 182 -0.61 -8.61 12.77
C TYR A 182 -1.43 -9.55 11.90
N TYR A 183 -1.18 -10.86 11.98
CA TYR A 183 -2.08 -11.90 11.49
C TYR A 183 -2.50 -12.76 12.66
N GLY A 184 -3.76 -12.67 13.06
CA GLY A 184 -4.30 -13.44 14.19
C GLY A 184 -5.28 -14.49 13.70
N LYS A 185 -5.07 -15.73 14.10
CA LYS A 185 -5.98 -16.85 13.84
C LYS A 185 -6.57 -17.37 15.15
N ARG A 186 -7.89 -17.38 15.26
CA ARG A 186 -8.62 -17.94 16.40
C ARG A 186 -8.57 -19.46 16.34
N LYS A 187 -8.20 -20.10 17.45
CA LYS A 187 -8.00 -21.55 17.50
C LYS A 187 -9.30 -22.36 17.40
N LYS A 188 -10.40 -21.84 17.99
CA LYS A 188 -11.66 -22.59 18.08
C LYS A 188 -12.27 -22.92 16.71
N ASP A 189 -12.20 -21.98 15.77
CA ASP A 189 -12.92 -22.02 14.48
C ASP A 189 -12.04 -21.64 13.29
N GLY A 190 -10.77 -21.31 13.52
CA GLY A 190 -9.83 -20.96 12.47
C GLY A 190 -10.04 -19.58 11.83
N ALA A 191 -11.00 -18.78 12.31
CA ALA A 191 -11.24 -17.46 11.76
C ALA A 191 -10.00 -16.57 11.94
N ALA A 192 -9.64 -15.84 10.90
CA ALA A 192 -8.44 -15.03 10.88
C ALA A 192 -8.71 -13.60 10.43
N LEU A 193 -7.85 -12.69 10.87
CA LEU A 193 -7.83 -11.31 10.40
C LEU A 193 -6.39 -10.81 10.31
N THR A 194 -6.18 -9.83 9.45
CA THR A 194 -4.91 -9.15 9.26
C THR A 194 -5.09 -7.68 9.60
N LEU A 195 -4.20 -7.12 10.43
CA LEU A 195 -4.21 -5.71 10.81
C LEU A 195 -2.86 -5.08 10.55
N GLN A 196 -2.89 -3.78 10.23
CA GLN A 196 -1.72 -2.92 10.22
C GLN A 196 -1.67 -2.11 11.50
N GLY A 197 -0.46 -1.85 11.98
CA GLY A 197 -0.25 -1.17 13.24
C GLY A 197 1.21 -0.79 13.44
N LYS A 198 1.53 -0.36 14.65
CA LYS A 198 2.85 0.16 14.99
C LYS A 198 3.42 -0.51 16.23
N ALA A 199 4.74 -0.52 16.31
CA ALA A 199 5.48 -0.88 17.52
C ALA A 199 5.40 0.27 18.55
N THR A 200 5.13 -0.09 19.80
CA THR A 200 5.26 0.79 20.96
C THR A 200 6.67 0.61 21.53
N ARG A 201 7.38 1.71 21.75
CA ARG A 201 8.75 1.70 22.30
C ARG A 201 8.78 2.22 23.73
N ALA A 202 9.76 1.75 24.49
CA ALA A 202 10.06 2.32 25.80
C ALA A 202 10.65 3.72 25.66
N ASP A 203 10.53 4.51 26.72
CA ASP A 203 11.36 5.69 26.90
C ASP A 203 12.78 5.23 27.28
N CYS A 204 13.79 5.71 26.53
CA CYS A 204 15.17 5.33 26.76
C CYS A 204 16.15 6.38 26.22
N ASN A 205 17.42 6.27 26.63
CA ASN A 205 18.46 7.23 26.26
C ASN A 205 19.24 6.81 24.98
N THR A 206 18.90 5.68 24.37
CA THR A 206 19.58 5.12 23.18
C THR A 206 18.58 4.87 22.05
N ALA A 207 18.59 5.71 21.02
CA ALA A 207 17.74 5.51 19.85
C ALA A 207 18.31 4.44 18.89
N PRO A 208 17.49 3.51 18.36
CA PRO A 208 16.05 3.39 18.60
C PRO A 208 15.74 2.59 19.88
N CYS A 209 14.80 3.09 20.68
CA CYS A 209 14.48 2.47 21.98
C CYS A 209 13.84 1.08 21.86
N PRO A 210 14.01 0.19 22.86
CA PRO A 210 13.46 -1.16 22.78
C PRO A 210 11.95 -1.17 22.52
N ILE A 211 11.50 -2.08 21.65
CA ILE A 211 10.07 -2.30 21.42
C ILE A 211 9.50 -3.05 22.63
N ILE A 212 8.49 -2.46 23.26
CA ILE A 212 7.79 -2.99 24.43
C ILE A 212 6.40 -3.53 24.10
N GLY A 213 5.90 -3.25 22.90
CA GLY A 213 4.61 -3.76 22.47
C GLY A 213 4.25 -3.35 21.06
N TYR A 214 3.00 -3.60 20.69
CA TYR A 214 2.43 -3.24 19.40
C TYR A 214 0.97 -2.85 19.56
N GLU A 215 0.52 -1.89 18.77
CA GLU A 215 -0.86 -1.43 18.72
C GLU A 215 -1.39 -1.52 17.28
N PHE A 216 -2.59 -2.11 17.13
CA PHE A 216 -3.31 -2.24 15.85
C PHE A 216 -4.74 -1.75 16.01
N LYS A 217 -5.27 -1.07 15.00
CA LYS A 217 -6.65 -0.54 15.02
C LYS A 217 -7.48 -1.13 13.90
N ASN A 218 -8.73 -1.43 14.21
CA ASN A 218 -9.77 -1.84 13.25
C ASN A 218 -11.10 -1.21 13.66
N ALA A 219 -11.49 -0.14 12.95
CA ALA A 219 -12.63 0.71 13.34
C ALA A 219 -12.51 1.11 14.83
N SER A 220 -13.53 0.82 15.64
CA SER A 220 -13.53 1.15 17.08
C SER A 220 -12.83 0.12 17.97
N THR A 221 -12.15 -0.88 17.38
CA THR A 221 -11.44 -1.93 18.12
C THR A 221 -9.92 -1.71 18.06
N THR A 222 -9.26 -1.71 19.21
CA THR A 222 -7.81 -1.63 19.36
C THR A 222 -7.27 -2.96 19.89
N TYR A 223 -6.20 -3.45 19.29
CA TYR A 223 -5.51 -4.68 19.67
C TYR A 223 -4.11 -4.30 20.13
N MET A 224 -3.74 -4.72 21.34
CA MET A 224 -2.45 -4.42 21.94
C MET A 224 -1.74 -5.72 22.26
N LEU A 225 -0.49 -5.85 21.81
CA LEU A 225 0.42 -6.92 22.22
C LEU A 225 1.51 -6.33 23.10
N SER A 226 1.63 -6.80 24.33
CA SER A 226 2.66 -6.34 25.26
C SER A 226 3.80 -7.36 25.35
N LYS A 227 5.03 -6.90 25.17
CA LYS A 227 6.26 -7.67 25.47
C LYS A 227 6.68 -7.56 26.93
N ILE A 228 6.13 -6.59 27.68
CA ILE A 228 6.47 -6.40 29.09
C ILE A 228 5.86 -7.51 29.95
N ASP A 229 4.59 -7.80 29.70
CA ASP A 229 3.82 -8.73 30.53
C ASP A 229 3.23 -9.90 29.72
N ASN A 230 3.60 -10.02 28.44
CA ASN A 230 3.16 -11.09 27.53
C ASN A 230 1.64 -11.21 27.46
N THR A 231 0.97 -10.11 27.11
CA THR A 231 -0.50 -10.07 26.97
C THR A 231 -0.95 -9.65 25.59
N LEU A 232 -2.06 -10.25 25.15
CA LEU A 232 -2.94 -9.74 24.11
C LEU A 232 -4.14 -9.06 24.76
N THR A 233 -4.30 -7.76 24.56
CA THR A 233 -5.47 -7.00 25.00
C THR A 233 -6.28 -6.53 23.79
N VAL A 234 -7.60 -6.72 23.82
CA VAL A 234 -8.52 -6.22 22.80
C VAL A 234 -9.52 -5.30 23.46
N ILE A 235 -9.57 -4.07 22.98
CA ILE A 235 -10.41 -2.99 23.50
C ILE A 235 -11.38 -2.59 22.39
N LYS A 236 -12.67 -2.49 22.69
CA LYS A 236 -13.67 -1.97 21.75
C LYS A 236 -14.48 -0.89 22.42
N ASP A 237 -14.61 0.26 21.75
CA ASP A 237 -15.36 1.41 22.28
C ASP A 237 -14.90 1.79 23.70
N GLY A 238 -13.58 1.73 23.95
CA GLY A 238 -12.95 2.02 25.25
C GLY A 238 -13.11 0.93 26.31
N ARG A 239 -13.79 -0.19 26.04
CA ARG A 239 -13.98 -1.30 26.98
C ARG A 239 -13.08 -2.48 26.62
N ILE A 240 -12.41 -3.04 27.63
CA ILE A 240 -11.62 -4.27 27.46
C ILE A 240 -12.58 -5.43 27.17
N LEU A 241 -12.54 -5.95 25.95
CA LEU A 241 -13.28 -7.16 25.55
C LEU A 241 -12.53 -8.42 25.93
N MET A 242 -11.20 -8.35 25.92
CA MET A 242 -10.34 -9.50 26.15
C MET A 242 -8.98 -9.06 26.66
N ASN A 243 -8.44 -9.79 27.61
CA ASN A 243 -7.04 -9.73 28.02
C ASN A 243 -6.57 -11.17 28.25
N GLN A 244 -5.60 -11.63 27.46
CA GLN A 244 -5.08 -12.99 27.53
C GLN A 244 -3.56 -12.98 27.66
N LYS A 245 -3.05 -13.74 28.63
CA LYS A 245 -1.62 -14.08 28.67
C LYS A 245 -1.28 -14.99 27.50
N GLY A 246 -0.05 -14.88 27.04
CA GLY A 246 0.51 -15.72 26.00
C GLY A 246 2.02 -15.86 26.11
N GLU A 247 2.60 -16.48 25.09
CA GLU A 247 4.02 -16.77 25.01
C GLU A 247 4.56 -16.36 23.64
N TRP A 248 5.74 -15.74 23.64
CA TRP A 248 6.46 -15.45 22.41
C TRP A 248 7.20 -16.71 21.96
N VAL A 249 6.84 -17.20 20.78
CA VAL A 249 7.41 -18.39 20.16
C VAL A 249 8.41 -17.97 19.08
N LYS A 250 9.55 -18.68 19.03
CA LYS A 250 10.59 -18.50 18.01
C LYS A 250 10.24 -19.23 16.72
#